data_AF-C1GWN0-F1
#
_entry.id   AF-C1GWN0-F1
#
_cell.length_a   1.000
_cell.length_b   1.000
_cell.length_c   1.000
_cell.angle_alpha   90.00
_cell.angle_beta   90.00
_cell.angle_gamma   90.00
#
_symmetry.space_group_name_H-M   'P 1'
#
loop_
_entity.id
_entity.type
_entity.pdbx_description
1 polymer ?
#
loop_
_entity_poly.entity_id
_entity_poly.type
_entity_poly.pdbx_seq_one_letter_code
_entity_poly.pdbx_strand_id
1 'polypeptide(L)'
;MAFLHPITTVESKSGSKSGSNSSTAGYRVTLHENHTAAGTGGIHLYISKPVVKQGEQEQAQRSPVEAIRAYWVEIHPDGDLTPSKSRDALPPLHRFPLRNLTPLKGFGNSQPATAQASMTLVTGHHNSEHGRSRTQVLRLDSCETGVIGRRMSIVDATGMRVAEGVIGWN
;
A
#
# COMPACT_ATOMS: atom_id res chain seq x y z
N MET A 1 -7.97 -4.54 -7.71
CA MET A 1 -6.50 -4.60 -7.69
C MET A 1 -5.93 -3.19 -7.68
N ALA A 2 -4.73 -2.95 -7.14
CA ALA A 2 -4.03 -1.68 -7.29
C ALA A 2 -2.59 -1.90 -7.76
N PHE A 3 -2.11 -1.04 -8.66
CA PHE A 3 -0.72 -0.95 -9.06
C PHE A 3 -0.16 0.36 -8.52
N LEU A 4 0.77 0.28 -7.57
CA LEU A 4 1.35 1.45 -6.93
C LEU A 4 2.69 1.77 -7.58
N HIS A 5 2.76 2.92 -8.23
CA HIS A 5 3.94 3.40 -8.89
C HIS A 5 4.82 4.16 -7.90
N PRO A 6 6.15 3.96 -7.91
CA PRO A 6 7.05 4.72 -7.05
C PRO A 6 6.96 6.21 -7.35
N ILE A 7 6.92 7.03 -6.30
CA ILE A 7 6.95 8.48 -6.45
C ILE A 7 8.42 8.89 -6.54
N THR A 8 8.86 9.29 -7.73
CA THR A 8 10.17 9.95 -7.89
C THR A 8 10.03 11.40 -7.44
N THR A 9 10.57 11.77 -6.29
CA THR A 9 10.65 13.16 -5.85
C THR A 9 11.58 13.92 -6.80
N VAL A 10 11.01 14.57 -7.82
CA VAL A 10 11.76 15.46 -8.72
C VAL A 10 11.92 16.82 -8.03
N GLU A 11 12.78 16.87 -7.00
CA GLU A 11 13.35 18.12 -6.49
C GLU A 11 14.81 18.31 -6.93
N SER A 12 15.20 17.71 -8.05
CA SER A 12 16.46 18.07 -8.71
C SER A 12 16.21 19.23 -9.69
N LYS A 13 16.21 20.46 -9.17
CA LYS A 13 16.64 21.63 -9.97
C LYS A 13 18.02 21.31 -10.55
N SER A 14 18.26 21.70 -11.81
CA SER A 14 19.52 21.55 -12.57
C SER A 14 19.68 20.26 -13.39
N GLY A 15 19.18 20.31 -14.63
CA GLY A 15 20.01 20.12 -15.82
C GLY A 15 20.91 18.88 -15.92
N SER A 16 20.35 17.77 -16.41
CA SER A 16 21.12 16.81 -17.21
C SER A 16 20.18 15.87 -17.98
N LYS A 17 20.23 15.99 -19.32
CA LYS A 17 19.83 14.93 -20.25
C LYS A 17 20.72 13.72 -20.00
N SER A 18 20.15 12.54 -19.72
CA SER A 18 20.58 11.23 -20.21
C SER A 18 20.18 10.10 -19.25
N GLY A 19 19.37 9.17 -19.77
CA GLY A 19 19.58 7.73 -19.59
C GLY A 19 19.42 7.13 -18.19
N SER A 20 18.22 6.68 -17.87
CA SER A 20 18.00 5.29 -17.39
C SER A 20 16.52 4.99 -17.33
N ASN A 21 16.05 4.09 -18.21
CA ASN A 21 14.78 3.37 -18.02
C ASN A 21 14.94 2.37 -16.86
N SER A 22 15.23 2.83 -15.65
CA SER A 22 15.03 1.97 -14.49
C SER A 22 13.53 1.97 -14.23
N SER A 23 12.82 0.93 -14.70
CA SER A 23 11.50 0.63 -14.17
C SER A 23 11.68 0.36 -12.69
N THR A 24 11.53 1.40 -11.86
CA THR A 24 11.48 1.25 -10.41
C THR A 24 10.25 0.39 -10.16
N ALA A 25 10.52 -0.87 -9.82
CA ALA A 25 9.51 -1.89 -9.69
C ALA A 25 8.41 -1.44 -8.71
N GLY A 26 7.24 -1.13 -9.25
CA GLY A 26 6.07 -0.73 -8.47
C GLY A 26 5.52 -1.88 -7.64
N TYR A 27 4.65 -1.56 -6.68
CA TYR A 27 3.99 -2.57 -5.86
C TYR A 27 2.73 -3.04 -6.57
N ARG A 28 2.49 -4.35 -6.61
CA ARG A 28 1.17 -4.89 -6.95
C ARG A 28 0.45 -5.20 -5.65
N VAL A 29 -0.76 -4.68 -5.51
CA VAL A 29 -1.62 -4.91 -4.36
C VAL A 29 -2.92 -5.57 -4.82
N THR A 30 -3.26 -6.69 -4.19
CA THR A 30 -4.55 -7.37 -4.38
C THR A 30 -5.32 -7.29 -3.08
N LEU A 31 -6.61 -6.96 -3.17
CA LEU A 31 -7.51 -6.82 -2.03
C LEU A 31 -8.61 -7.87 -2.14
N HIS A 32 -8.92 -8.55 -1.05
CA HIS A 32 -10.02 -9.51 -0.97
C HIS A 32 -10.87 -9.22 0.27
N GLU A 33 -12.19 -9.15 0.10
CA GLU A 33 -13.08 -9.06 1.25
C GLU A 33 -13.04 -10.38 2.02
N ASN A 34 -12.79 -10.30 3.32
CA ASN A 34 -12.77 -11.45 4.21
C ASN A 34 -14.01 -11.39 5.10
N HIS A 35 -15.05 -12.14 4.72
CA HIS A 35 -16.24 -12.32 5.54
C HIS A 35 -16.00 -13.46 6.51
N THR A 36 -15.46 -13.15 7.69
CA THR A 36 -15.39 -14.13 8.78
C THR A 36 -16.74 -14.21 9.50
N ALA A 37 -17.13 -15.41 9.91
CA ALA A 37 -18.35 -15.66 10.69
C ALA A 37 -18.37 -14.91 12.04
N ALA A 38 -17.20 -14.47 12.53
CA ALA A 38 -17.03 -13.73 13.78
C ALA A 38 -17.39 -12.23 13.69
N GLY A 39 -17.89 -11.75 12.55
CA GLY A 39 -18.40 -10.38 12.43
C GLY A 39 -17.34 -9.28 12.28
N THR A 40 -16.07 -9.58 12.53
CA THR A 40 -14.94 -8.73 12.14
C THR A 40 -14.65 -8.90 10.65
N GLY A 41 -15.52 -8.32 9.82
CA GLY A 41 -15.27 -8.16 8.39
C GLY A 41 -14.07 -7.23 8.16
N GLY A 42 -13.28 -7.53 7.14
CA GLY A 42 -12.14 -6.70 6.77
C GLY A 42 -11.67 -7.01 5.35
N ILE A 43 -10.62 -6.32 4.91
CA ILE A 43 -10.03 -6.54 3.60
C ILE A 43 -8.67 -7.22 3.78
N HIS A 44 -8.51 -8.43 3.26
CA HIS A 44 -7.22 -9.08 3.17
C HIS A 44 -6.40 -8.41 2.05
N LEU A 45 -5.31 -7.76 2.42
CA LEU A 45 -4.36 -7.12 1.53
C LEU A 45 -3.22 -8.09 1.25
N TYR A 46 -2.94 -8.32 -0.03
CA TYR A 46 -1.74 -8.98 -0.53
C TYR A 46 -0.90 -7.95 -1.25
N ILE A 47 0.38 -7.83 -0.88
CA ILE A 47 1.33 -6.92 -1.50
C ILE A 47 2.49 -7.72 -2.06
N SER A 48 2.85 -7.43 -3.31
CA SER A 48 4.07 -7.92 -3.92
C SER A 48 4.92 -6.76 -4.43
N LYS A 49 6.21 -6.82 -4.10
CA LYS A 49 7.23 -5.95 -4.66
C LYS A 49 8.13 -6.78 -5.57
N PRO A 50 8.25 -6.46 -6.86
CA PRO A 50 9.24 -7.09 -7.72
C PRO A 50 10.64 -6.75 -7.18
N VAL A 51 11.42 -7.79 -6.91
CA VAL A 51 12.81 -7.66 -6.49
C VAL A 51 13.58 -7.27 -7.75
N VAL A 52 13.98 -6.00 -7.82
CA VAL A 52 14.92 -5.56 -8.85
C VAL A 52 16.20 -6.36 -8.63
N LYS A 53 16.62 -7.16 -9.62
CA LYS A 53 17.93 -7.80 -9.62
C LYS A 53 18.99 -6.71 -9.71
N GLN A 54 19.33 -6.07 -8.59
CA GLN A 54 20.59 -5.35 -8.50
C GLN A 54 21.67 -6.39 -8.21
N GLY A 55 22.69 -6.40 -9.07
CA GLY A 55 23.81 -7.33 -8.97
C GLY A 55 24.40 -7.34 -7.57
N GLU A 56 24.66 -8.55 -7.08
CA GLU A 56 25.58 -8.93 -6.01
C GLU A 56 26.20 -7.76 -5.23
N GLN A 57 25.46 -7.20 -4.28
CA GLN A 57 26.07 -6.67 -3.07
C GLN A 57 25.39 -7.31 -1.87
N GLU A 58 26.01 -8.40 -1.41
CA GLU A 58 25.78 -9.08 -0.13
C GLU A 58 26.12 -8.15 1.05
N GLN A 59 25.32 -7.11 1.27
CA GLN A 59 25.41 -6.33 2.50
C GLN A 59 24.09 -6.47 3.26
N ALA A 60 23.97 -7.58 4.01
CA ALA A 60 22.93 -7.87 5.00
C ALA A 60 21.55 -7.24 4.69
N GLN A 61 21.11 -7.34 3.43
CA GLN A 61 19.91 -6.66 3.00
C GLN A 61 18.73 -7.31 3.71
N ARG A 62 18.09 -6.55 4.61
CA ARG A 62 16.81 -6.94 5.21
C ARG A 62 15.92 -7.48 4.10
N SER A 63 15.28 -8.62 4.33
CA SER A 63 14.42 -9.21 3.30
C SER A 63 13.45 -8.14 2.80
N PRO A 64 13.09 -8.12 1.50
CA PRO A 64 12.29 -7.01 0.99
C PRO A 64 10.92 -6.89 1.69
N VAL A 65 10.42 -7.95 2.33
CA VAL A 65 9.27 -7.91 3.24
C VAL A 65 9.58 -7.16 4.54
N GLU A 66 10.72 -7.44 5.19
CA GLU A 66 11.14 -6.74 6.42
C GLU A 66 11.33 -5.24 6.19
N ALA A 67 11.79 -4.83 5.00
CA ALA A 67 11.91 -3.42 4.65
C ALA A 67 10.54 -2.72 4.60
N ILE A 68 9.51 -3.39 4.10
CA ILE A 68 8.15 -2.82 3.95
C ILE A 68 7.40 -2.79 5.29
N ARG A 69 7.77 -3.62 6.27
CA ARG A 69 7.11 -3.64 7.59
C ARG A 69 7.23 -2.33 8.38
N ALA A 70 8.23 -1.53 8.06
CA ALA A 70 8.41 -0.20 8.65
C ALA A 70 7.46 0.85 8.05
N TYR A 71 6.62 0.48 7.08
CA TYR A 71 5.75 1.41 6.35
C TYR A 71 4.28 1.30 6.76
N TRP A 72 3.48 2.22 6.24
CA TRP A 72 2.03 2.25 6.35
C TRP A 72 1.41 2.15 4.97
N VAL A 73 0.22 1.57 4.92
CA VAL A 73 -0.71 1.77 3.81
C VAL A 73 -1.71 2.85 4.23
N GLU A 74 -1.91 3.82 3.35
CA GLU A 74 -2.92 4.86 3.47
C GLU A 74 -3.94 4.72 2.35
N ILE A 75 -5.22 4.91 2.67
CA ILE A 75 -6.33 4.99 1.70
C ILE A 75 -6.94 6.37 1.83
N HIS A 76 -6.90 7.14 0.75
CA HIS A 76 -7.37 8.52 0.69
C HIS A 76 -8.84 8.59 0.22
N PRO A 77 -9.56 9.70 0.52
CA PRO A 77 -10.94 9.86 0.07
C PRO A 77 -11.05 10.05 -1.45
N ASP A 78 -10.01 10.58 -2.08
CA ASP A 78 -9.90 10.79 -3.52
C ASP A 78 -9.36 9.56 -4.26
N GLY A 79 -9.48 9.57 -5.59
CA GLY A 79 -8.76 8.69 -6.52
C GLY A 79 -7.76 9.45 -7.39
N ASP A 80 -7.36 10.65 -6.97
CA ASP A 80 -6.61 11.58 -7.80
C ASP A 80 -5.10 11.39 -7.64
N LEU A 81 -4.44 10.94 -8.70
CA LEU A 81 -2.98 10.81 -8.72
C LEU A 81 -2.28 12.10 -9.14
N THR A 82 -3.00 13.17 -9.44
CA THR A 82 -2.42 14.45 -9.86
C THR A 82 -1.78 15.16 -8.66
N PRO A 83 -0.46 15.39 -8.65
CA PRO A 83 0.20 16.05 -7.53
C PRO A 83 -0.34 17.47 -7.32
N SER A 84 -0.87 17.76 -6.14
CA SER A 84 -1.30 19.11 -5.76
C SER A 84 -1.33 19.29 -4.24
N LYS A 85 -1.10 20.52 -3.78
CA LYS A 85 -1.13 20.86 -2.35
C LYS A 85 -2.52 20.63 -1.73
N SER A 86 -3.58 20.93 -2.46
CA SER A 86 -4.96 20.72 -1.99
C SER A 86 -5.26 19.24 -1.81
N ARG A 87 -4.88 18.40 -2.77
CA ARG A 87 -4.99 16.94 -2.67
C ARG A 87 -4.16 16.40 -1.51
N ASP A 88 -2.91 16.83 -1.39
CA ASP A 88 -1.97 16.29 -0.40
C ASP A 88 -2.26 16.72 1.03
N ALA A 89 -3.04 17.79 1.21
CA ALA A 89 -3.55 18.23 2.51
C ALA A 89 -4.71 17.36 3.02
N LEU A 90 -5.33 16.52 2.17
CA LEU A 90 -6.43 15.66 2.59
C LEU A 90 -5.91 14.52 3.48
N PRO A 91 -6.42 14.36 4.71
CA PRO A 91 -6.05 13.24 5.56
C PRO A 91 -6.54 11.92 4.95
N PRO A 92 -5.81 10.81 5.14
CA PRO A 92 -6.29 9.50 4.72
C PRO A 92 -7.54 9.11 5.52
N LEU A 93 -8.48 8.42 4.86
CA LEU A 93 -9.62 7.79 5.52
C LEU A 93 -9.17 6.66 6.44
N HIS A 94 -8.17 5.90 5.97
CA HIS A 94 -7.65 4.77 6.70
C HIS A 94 -6.13 4.72 6.63
N ARG A 95 -5.51 4.35 7.74
CA ARG A 95 -4.07 4.16 7.85
C ARG A 95 -3.80 2.84 8.59
N PHE A 96 -3.09 1.93 7.92
CA PHE A 96 -2.81 0.61 8.45
C PHE A 96 -1.29 0.37 8.52
N PRO A 97 -0.74 0.01 9.69
CA PRO A 97 0.68 -0.29 9.79
C PRO A 97 0.99 -1.64 9.12
N LEU A 98 2.00 -1.68 8.25
CA LEU A 98 2.44 -2.90 7.57
C LEU A 98 3.31 -3.80 8.46
N ARG A 99 3.50 -3.46 9.74
CA ARG A 99 4.28 -4.23 10.71
C ARG A 99 3.86 -5.71 10.84
N ASN A 100 2.58 -6.00 10.61
CA ASN A 100 2.00 -7.34 10.71
C ASN A 100 1.98 -8.09 9.37
N LEU A 101 2.73 -7.63 8.37
CA LEU A 101 2.86 -8.33 7.10
C LEU A 101 3.48 -9.72 7.31
N THR A 102 2.71 -10.74 6.94
CA THR A 102 3.16 -12.13 6.99
C THR A 102 3.78 -12.51 5.66
N PRO A 103 5.05 -12.94 5.61
CA PRO A 103 5.68 -13.39 4.37
C PRO A 103 4.92 -14.61 3.84
N LEU A 104 4.50 -14.59 2.58
CA LEU A 104 3.96 -15.79 1.94
C LEU A 104 5.14 -16.70 1.53
N LYS A 105 5.32 -17.79 2.26
CA LYS A 105 6.18 -18.91 1.83
C LYS A 105 5.29 -19.93 1.12
N GLY A 106 5.45 -20.13 -0.19
CA GLY A 106 4.79 -21.28 -0.86
C GLY A 106 4.24 -21.08 -2.28
N PHE A 107 4.34 -19.90 -2.91
CA PHE A 107 4.00 -19.78 -4.33
C PHE A 107 5.14 -20.26 -5.23
N GLY A 108 5.29 -21.58 -5.32
CA GLY A 108 6.12 -22.27 -6.32
C GLY A 108 7.64 -22.20 -6.07
N ASN A 109 8.31 -23.34 -6.23
CA ASN A 109 9.75 -23.52 -6.01
C ASN A 109 10.64 -22.83 -7.08
N SER A 110 10.17 -21.74 -7.70
CA SER A 110 10.76 -21.22 -8.93
C SER A 110 10.48 -19.72 -9.11
N GLN A 111 10.93 -18.89 -8.18
CA GLN A 111 11.64 -17.62 -8.45
C GLN A 111 11.79 -16.77 -7.17
N PRO A 112 12.99 -16.27 -6.82
CA PRO A 112 13.17 -15.28 -5.75
C PRO A 112 12.74 -13.85 -6.15
N ALA A 113 11.96 -13.70 -7.22
CA ALA A 113 11.80 -12.41 -7.90
C ALA A 113 10.74 -11.48 -7.29
N THR A 114 9.96 -11.91 -6.30
CA THR A 114 8.94 -11.06 -5.66
C THR A 114 8.88 -11.31 -4.16
N ALA A 115 8.98 -10.23 -3.38
CA ALA A 115 8.63 -10.27 -1.96
C ALA A 115 7.11 -10.19 -1.84
N GLN A 116 6.48 -11.27 -1.38
CA GLN A 116 5.04 -11.35 -1.18
C GLN A 116 4.71 -11.35 0.31
N ALA A 117 3.75 -10.53 0.71
CA ALA A 117 3.25 -10.54 2.07
C ALA A 117 1.76 -10.18 2.13
N SER A 118 1.10 -10.53 3.22
CA SER A 118 -0.30 -10.18 3.42
C SER A 118 -0.63 -9.72 4.84
N MET A 119 -1.73 -8.99 4.97
CA MET A 119 -2.34 -8.61 6.25
C MET A 119 -3.84 -8.35 6.10
N THR A 120 -4.61 -8.51 7.17
CA THR A 120 -6.02 -8.10 7.19
C THR A 120 -6.13 -6.64 7.64
N LEU A 121 -6.78 -5.83 6.82
CA LEU A 121 -7.18 -4.46 7.11
C LEU A 121 -8.53 -4.50 7.83
N VAL A 122 -8.52 -4.16 9.11
CA VAL A 122 -9.72 -4.05 9.96
C VAL A 122 -9.74 -2.64 10.54
N THR A 123 -10.86 -1.95 10.34
CA THR A 123 -11.11 -0.64 10.93
C THR A 123 -11.31 -0.81 12.44
N GLY A 124 -10.38 -0.28 13.23
CA GLY A 124 -10.54 -0.20 14.67
C GLY A 124 -11.57 0.88 15.02
N HIS A 125 -12.46 0.58 15.96
CA HIS A 125 -13.37 1.54 16.59
C HIS A 125 -12.65 2.86 16.87
N HIS A 126 -13.02 3.92 16.14
CA HIS A 126 -12.67 5.25 16.62
C HIS A 126 -13.52 5.48 17.87
N ASN A 127 -12.85 5.73 19.00
CA ASN A 127 -13.46 6.11 20.25
C ASN A 127 -14.26 7.41 20.03
N SER A 128 -15.49 7.30 19.55
CA SER A 128 -16.47 8.37 19.61
C SER A 128 -17.09 8.28 20.99
N GLU A 129 -16.56 9.10 21.91
CA GLU A 129 -17.00 9.20 23.30
C GLU A 129 -18.49 9.51 23.44
N HIS A 130 -19.22 9.94 22.41
CA HIS A 130 -20.66 10.16 22.46
C HIS A 130 -21.33 9.66 21.16
N GLY A 131 -22.11 8.58 21.26
CA GLY A 131 -23.02 8.13 20.22
C GLY A 131 -22.49 7.00 19.35
N ARG A 132 -23.30 5.93 19.22
CA ARG A 132 -23.15 4.73 18.35
C ARG A 132 -21.88 4.73 17.50
N SER A 133 -20.81 4.15 18.02
CA SER A 133 -19.65 3.81 17.21
C SER A 133 -20.06 2.67 16.27
N ARG A 134 -20.54 3.03 15.06
CA ARG A 134 -20.70 2.07 13.97
C ARG A 134 -19.30 1.63 13.60
N THR A 135 -18.98 0.36 13.84
CA THR A 135 -17.85 -0.32 13.23
C THR A 135 -17.95 -0.08 11.72
N GLN A 136 -17.18 0.86 11.18
CA GLN A 136 -17.18 1.15 9.75
C GLN A 136 -16.49 -0.01 9.06
N VAL A 137 -17.23 -1.05 8.70
CA VAL A 137 -16.68 -2.20 7.98
C VAL A 137 -16.04 -1.69 6.70
N LEU A 138 -14.74 -1.95 6.54
CA LEU A 138 -14.02 -1.64 5.31
C LEU A 138 -14.57 -2.54 4.19
N ARG A 139 -15.08 -1.96 3.10
CA ARG A 139 -15.71 -2.72 2.02
C ARG A 139 -14.97 -2.59 0.69
N LEU A 140 -15.02 -3.65 -0.11
CA LEU A 140 -14.57 -3.72 -1.49
C LEU A 140 -15.71 -3.34 -2.44
N ASP A 141 -16.29 -2.15 -2.21
CA ASP A 141 -17.28 -1.53 -3.08
C ASP A 141 -16.86 -0.09 -3.41
N SER A 142 -17.67 0.60 -4.23
CA SER A 142 -17.48 2.00 -4.61
C SER A 142 -18.38 2.95 -3.82
N CYS A 143 -18.96 2.49 -2.71
CA CYS A 143 -19.82 3.32 -1.87
C CYS A 143 -19.00 4.23 -0.96
N GLU A 144 -19.67 5.03 -0.12
CA GLU A 144 -19.01 5.98 0.79
C GLU A 144 -18.02 5.30 1.76
N THR A 145 -18.25 4.04 2.14
CA THR A 145 -17.32 3.25 2.98
C THR A 145 -16.42 2.32 2.18
N GLY A 146 -16.54 2.35 0.85
CA GLY A 146 -15.89 1.47 -0.10
C GLY A 146 -14.53 1.93 -0.55
N VAL A 147 -13.57 1.01 -0.71
CA VAL A 147 -12.20 1.38 -1.11
C VAL A 147 -12.00 1.46 -2.62
N ILE A 148 -12.94 0.98 -3.44
CA ILE A 148 -12.78 1.02 -4.90
C ILE A 148 -12.82 2.48 -5.41
N GLY A 149 -11.93 2.78 -6.35
CA GLY A 149 -11.77 4.12 -6.92
C GLY A 149 -10.91 5.06 -6.07
N ARG A 150 -10.48 4.62 -4.88
CA ARG A 150 -9.66 5.44 -3.98
C ARG A 150 -8.18 5.28 -4.26
N ARG A 151 -7.43 6.34 -3.96
CA ARG A 151 -5.97 6.37 -3.99
C ARG A 151 -5.44 5.63 -2.76
N MET A 152 -4.54 4.70 -3.03
CA MET A 152 -3.75 3.99 -2.05
C MET A 152 -2.31 4.50 -2.12
N SER A 153 -1.71 4.73 -0.96
CA SER A 153 -0.31 5.13 -0.85
C SER A 153 0.43 4.22 0.11
N ILE A 154 1.71 3.96 -0.19
CA ILE A 154 2.66 3.44 0.78
C ILE A 154 3.44 4.61 1.32
N VAL A 155 3.52 4.69 2.64
CA VAL A 155 4.13 5.80 3.37
C VAL A 155 5.23 5.27 4.28
N ASP A 156 6.37 5.92 4.30
CA ASP A 156 7.47 5.55 5.17
C ASP A 156 7.32 6.05 6.62
N ALA A 157 8.33 5.76 7.45
CA ALA A 157 8.36 6.18 8.87
C ALA A 157 8.42 7.69 9.08
N THR A 158 8.82 8.45 8.06
CA THR A 158 8.85 9.92 8.11
C THR A 158 7.52 10.54 7.69
N GLY A 159 6.59 9.75 7.15
CA GLY A 159 5.34 10.25 6.58
C GLY A 159 5.42 10.57 5.09
N MET A 160 6.54 10.25 4.43
CA MET A 160 6.71 10.49 3.00
C MET A 160 6.09 9.36 2.18
N ARG A 161 5.31 9.73 1.15
CA ARG A 161 4.72 8.76 0.21
C ARG A 161 5.82 8.23 -0.70
N VAL A 162 6.01 6.91 -0.72
CA VAL A 162 7.02 6.24 -1.55
C VAL A 162 6.42 5.61 -2.80
N ALA A 163 5.12 5.31 -2.79
CA ALA A 163 4.40 4.82 -3.95
C ALA A 163 2.91 5.15 -3.83
N GLU A 164 2.24 5.36 -4.97
CA GLU A 164 0.81 5.58 -5.02
C GLU A 164 0.15 4.97 -6.26
N GLY A 165 -1.15 4.70 -6.16
CA GLY A 165 -1.97 4.18 -7.24
C GLY A 165 -3.43 4.15 -6.85
N VAL A 166 -4.31 3.80 -7.79
CA VAL A 166 -5.76 3.72 -7.54
C VAL A 166 -6.17 2.27 -7.35
N ILE A 167 -7.07 2.06 -6.38
CA ILE A 167 -7.71 0.77 -6.14
C ILE A 167 -8.78 0.56 -7.21
N GLY A 168 -8.50 -0.28 -8.19
CA GLY A 168 -9.48 -0.76 -9.16
C GLY A 168 -10.24 -2.00 -8.66
N TRP A 169 -11.22 -2.41 -9.45
CA TRP A 169 -11.83 -3.74 -9.35
C TRP A 169 -10.77 -4.84 -9.55
N ASN A 170 -10.95 -6.00 -8.92
CA ASN A 170 -10.15 -7.20 -9.24
C ASN A 170 -10.75 -7.92 -10.44
#